data_AF-A0A915U9C9-F1
#
_entry.id   AF-A0A915U9C9-F1
#
_cell.length_a   1.000
_cell.length_b   1.000
_cell.length_c   1.000
_cell.angle_alpha   90.00
_cell.angle_beta   90.00
_cell.angle_gamma   90.00
#
_symmetry.space_group_name_H-M   'P 1'
#
loop_
_entity.id
_entity.type
_entity.pdbx_description
1 polymer ?
#
loop_
_entity_poly.entity_id
_entity_poly.type
_entity_poly.pdbx_seq_one_letter_code
_entity_poly.pdbx_strand_id
1 'polypeptide(L)'
;MSQLNETITRALRERAGDLLAAGTVDAFVGFTTGTVPMVMRPLVARTPEEARQFVWNSFCVLNPANFLPELVQTLSGEGQVRVGVVATGCWSRNMVVQIQENRLRREQIHIVGIASRGMVLPRRVRALFAGREITRVEEKEHELVVSGPGFSETVSRWSVVRDNCRTCSHPNPVLFDEMLTSHSTRNPVADRFDQIEEIERMTPEERYQWFQGEVATCIRCYACRNACPLCYCPTCFVDESRPQWVGKSLDPVDVSLFHILRAYHCAGRCTDCGACEAACPMGIRMRLFTRKLEKDVLALFGTEAGMDPGQPQPLATYGLDDPQDFMLRG
;
A
#
# COMPACT_ATOMS: atom_id res chain seq x y z
N MET A 1 -12.90 -6.61 20.34
CA MET A 1 -12.52 -5.65 19.28
C MET A 1 -13.43 -4.44 19.44
N SER A 2 -13.21 -3.30 18.77
CA SER A 2 -14.22 -2.22 18.83
C SER A 2 -15.53 -2.73 18.23
N GLN A 3 -16.65 -2.26 18.76
CA GLN A 3 -17.98 -2.52 18.20
C GLN A 3 -18.03 -2.22 16.69
N LEU A 4 -17.28 -1.20 16.23
CA LEU A 4 -17.14 -0.87 14.82
C LEU A 4 -16.39 -1.95 14.01
N ASN A 5 -15.20 -2.36 14.45
CA ASN A 5 -14.43 -3.39 13.72
C ASN A 5 -15.15 -4.75 13.72
N GLU A 6 -15.88 -5.08 14.79
CA GLU A 6 -16.72 -6.29 14.84
C GLU A 6 -17.90 -6.20 13.87
N THR A 7 -18.54 -5.03 13.78
CA THR A 7 -19.61 -4.77 12.81
C THR A 7 -19.11 -4.91 11.38
N ILE A 8 -17.98 -4.28 11.04
CA ILE A 8 -17.37 -4.38 9.71
C ILE A 8 -16.93 -5.81 9.42
N THR A 9 -16.34 -6.51 10.39
CA THR A 9 -15.95 -7.92 10.25
C THR A 9 -17.15 -8.80 9.93
N ARG A 10 -18.27 -8.64 10.65
CA ARG A 10 -19.49 -9.40 10.40
C ARG A 10 -20.05 -9.12 9.00
N ALA A 11 -20.16 -7.84 8.62
CA ALA A 11 -20.64 -7.44 7.30
C ALA A 11 -19.74 -7.97 6.17
N LEU A 12 -18.42 -7.96 6.36
CA LEU A 12 -17.47 -8.53 5.40
C LEU A 12 -17.64 -10.04 5.24
N ARG A 13 -17.80 -10.77 6.34
CA ARG A 13 -18.02 -12.24 6.32
C ARG A 13 -19.31 -12.60 5.59
N GLU A 14 -20.39 -11.91 5.94
CA GLU A 14 -21.70 -12.08 5.31
C GLU A 14 -21.61 -11.79 3.82
N ARG A 15 -21.13 -10.61 3.43
CA ARG A 15 -21.09 -10.23 2.03
C ARG A 15 -20.16 -11.08 1.18
N ALA A 16 -18.97 -11.42 1.69
CA ALA A 16 -18.07 -12.34 0.99
C ALA A 16 -18.68 -13.74 0.85
N GLY A 17 -19.38 -14.22 1.89
CA GLY A 17 -20.10 -15.49 1.85
C GLY A 17 -21.21 -15.50 0.80
N ASP A 18 -22.01 -14.44 0.74
CA ASP A 18 -23.09 -14.30 -0.25
C ASP A 18 -22.55 -14.28 -1.69
N LEU A 19 -21.48 -13.52 -1.93
CA LEU A 19 -20.86 -13.41 -3.25
C LEU A 19 -20.31 -14.76 -3.73
N LEU A 20 -19.71 -15.54 -2.82
CA LEU A 20 -19.21 -16.90 -3.09
C LEU A 20 -20.37 -17.89 -3.30
N ALA A 21 -21.39 -17.86 -2.45
CA ALA A 21 -22.55 -18.76 -2.53
C ALA A 21 -23.35 -18.53 -3.82
N ALA A 22 -23.46 -17.27 -4.26
CA ALA A 22 -24.13 -16.90 -5.50
C ALA A 22 -23.30 -17.17 -6.77
N GLY A 23 -22.02 -17.56 -6.65
CA GLY A 23 -21.11 -17.68 -7.79
C GLY A 23 -20.81 -16.35 -8.49
N THR A 24 -21.04 -15.21 -7.82
CA THR A 24 -20.65 -13.89 -8.36
C THR A 24 -19.13 -13.76 -8.47
N VAL A 25 -18.43 -14.42 -7.55
CA VAL A 25 -16.97 -14.52 -7.52
C VAL A 25 -16.56 -15.97 -7.23
N ASP A 26 -15.45 -16.41 -7.81
CA ASP A 26 -14.89 -17.76 -7.62
C ASP A 26 -14.00 -17.85 -6.38
N ALA A 27 -13.47 -16.71 -5.95
CA ALA A 27 -12.66 -16.58 -4.74
C ALA A 27 -12.81 -15.17 -4.17
N PHE A 28 -12.61 -15.02 -2.86
CA PHE A 28 -12.62 -13.75 -2.17
C PHE A 28 -11.33 -13.53 -1.38
N VAL A 29 -10.71 -12.37 -1.55
CA VAL A 29 -9.48 -11.96 -0.87
C VAL A 29 -9.81 -11.02 0.30
N GLY A 30 -9.36 -11.42 1.49
CA GLY A 30 -9.44 -10.62 2.70
C GLY A 30 -8.31 -10.94 3.66
N PHE A 31 -8.57 -10.74 4.96
CA PHE A 31 -7.58 -10.97 6.01
C PHE A 31 -8.12 -11.91 7.07
N THR A 32 -7.25 -12.72 7.67
CA THR A 32 -7.54 -13.47 8.89
C THR A 32 -6.48 -13.18 9.95
N THR A 33 -6.78 -13.52 11.21
CA THR A 33 -5.87 -13.33 12.33
C THR A 33 -4.60 -14.17 12.13
N GLY A 34 -3.43 -13.54 12.30
CA GLY A 34 -2.15 -14.24 12.32
C GLY A 34 -1.87 -14.91 13.67
N THR A 35 -0.68 -15.49 13.82
CA THR A 35 -0.26 -16.18 15.04
C THR A 35 0.33 -15.25 16.11
N VAL A 36 0.60 -13.99 15.76
CA VAL A 36 1.24 -12.99 16.62
C VAL A 36 0.35 -11.74 16.73
N PRO A 37 0.28 -11.07 17.89
CA PRO A 37 -0.50 -9.85 18.04
C PRO A 37 -0.15 -8.79 16.99
N MET A 38 -1.18 -8.08 16.52
CA MET A 38 -1.10 -7.02 15.49
C MET A 38 -0.66 -7.51 14.10
N VAL A 39 -0.64 -8.82 13.84
CA VAL A 39 -0.34 -9.38 12.52
C VAL A 39 -1.60 -10.01 11.94
N MET A 40 -2.05 -9.48 10.81
CA MET A 40 -3.12 -10.08 10.00
C MET A 40 -2.49 -10.67 8.75
N ARG A 41 -2.90 -11.88 8.36
CA ARG A 41 -2.43 -12.55 7.14
C ARG A 41 -3.51 -12.51 6.06
N PRO A 42 -3.15 -12.45 4.76
CA PRO A 42 -4.11 -12.59 3.70
C PRO A 42 -4.79 -13.96 3.76
N LEU A 43 -6.07 -13.99 3.40
CA LEU A 43 -6.83 -15.22 3.21
C LEU A 43 -7.53 -15.14 1.87
N VAL A 44 -7.44 -16.22 1.10
CA VAL A 44 -8.23 -16.45 -0.11
C VAL A 44 -9.29 -17.47 0.25
N ALA A 45 -10.55 -17.05 0.37
CA ALA A 45 -11.68 -17.93 0.60
C ALA A 45 -12.30 -18.33 -0.74
N ARG A 46 -12.59 -19.61 -0.93
CA ARG A 46 -13.30 -20.18 -2.08
C ARG A 46 -14.68 -20.72 -1.70
N THR A 47 -15.00 -20.75 -0.41
CA THR A 47 -16.32 -21.17 0.10
C THR A 47 -16.88 -20.17 1.10
N PRO A 48 -18.22 -20.12 1.27
CA PRO A 48 -18.85 -19.30 2.32
C PRO A 48 -18.36 -19.65 3.73
N GLU A 49 -18.03 -20.91 4.00
CA GLU A 49 -17.47 -21.37 5.28
C GLU A 49 -16.09 -20.75 5.54
N GLU A 50 -15.23 -20.71 4.52
CA GLU A 50 -13.91 -20.08 4.62
C GLU A 50 -14.03 -18.56 4.84
N ALA A 51 -15.02 -17.92 4.22
CA ALA A 51 -15.26 -16.49 4.40
C ALA A 51 -15.56 -16.11 5.87
N ARG A 52 -16.07 -17.04 6.69
CA ARG A 52 -16.28 -16.82 8.14
C ARG A 52 -14.99 -16.55 8.91
N GLN A 53 -13.83 -16.84 8.35
CA GLN A 53 -12.53 -16.58 8.98
C GLN A 53 -12.03 -15.15 8.78
N PHE A 54 -12.71 -14.34 7.97
CA PHE A 54 -12.27 -12.97 7.72
C PHE A 54 -12.30 -12.10 8.98
N VAL A 55 -11.39 -11.14 9.07
CA VAL A 55 -11.32 -10.12 10.11
C VAL A 55 -11.01 -8.77 9.49
N TRP A 56 -11.52 -7.72 10.11
CA TRP A 56 -11.19 -6.35 9.76
C TRP A 56 -10.75 -5.55 11.00
N ASN A 57 -9.59 -4.94 10.93
CA ASN A 57 -9.07 -3.99 11.91
C ASN A 57 -7.93 -3.16 11.28
N SER A 58 -7.35 -2.23 12.04
CA SER A 58 -6.32 -1.33 11.51
C SER A 58 -4.94 -1.98 11.33
N PHE A 59 -4.80 -3.28 11.61
CA PHE A 59 -3.61 -4.09 11.36
C PHE A 59 -3.69 -4.91 10.06
N CYS A 60 -4.79 -4.82 9.32
CA CYS A 60 -4.90 -5.29 7.93
C CYS A 60 -4.05 -4.39 7.01
N VAL A 61 -2.72 -4.52 7.07
CA VAL A 61 -1.78 -3.54 6.46
C VAL A 61 -1.23 -3.92 5.10
N LEU A 62 -1.29 -5.20 4.72
CA LEU A 62 -0.83 -5.67 3.42
C LEU A 62 -1.80 -5.19 2.34
N ASN A 63 -1.28 -4.76 1.19
CA ASN A 63 -2.11 -4.30 0.10
C ASN A 63 -2.56 -5.51 -0.75
N PRO A 64 -3.88 -5.84 -0.80
CA PRO A 64 -4.36 -7.00 -1.56
C PRO A 64 -4.06 -6.94 -3.05
N ALA A 65 -3.91 -5.74 -3.62
CA ALA A 65 -3.53 -5.57 -5.02
C ALA A 65 -2.19 -6.26 -5.35
N ASN A 66 -1.31 -6.49 -4.37
CA ASN A 66 0.02 -7.04 -4.61
C ASN A 66 0.04 -8.45 -5.20
N PHE A 67 -0.93 -9.28 -4.83
CA PHE A 67 -1.00 -10.68 -5.27
C PHE A 67 -2.23 -10.95 -6.15
N LEU A 68 -3.08 -9.95 -6.37
CA LEU A 68 -4.32 -10.09 -7.13
C LEU A 68 -4.08 -10.51 -8.60
N PRO A 69 -3.12 -9.94 -9.35
CA PRO A 69 -2.82 -10.40 -10.71
C PRO A 69 -2.41 -11.87 -10.79
N GLU A 70 -1.49 -12.28 -9.92
CA GLU A 70 -1.00 -13.67 -9.87
C GLU A 70 -2.10 -14.64 -9.43
N LEU A 71 -2.94 -14.24 -8.47
CA LEU A 71 -4.08 -15.01 -8.01
C LEU A 71 -5.09 -15.23 -9.14
N VAL A 72 -5.49 -14.15 -9.83
CA VAL A 72 -6.41 -14.22 -10.97
C VAL A 72 -5.83 -15.13 -12.06
N GLN A 73 -4.55 -14.97 -12.40
CA GLN A 73 -3.88 -15.82 -13.38
C GLN A 73 -3.89 -17.30 -12.98
N THR A 74 -3.54 -17.60 -11.71
CA THR A 74 -3.49 -18.96 -11.18
C THR A 74 -4.87 -19.62 -11.16
N LEU A 75 -5.91 -18.86 -10.82
CA LEU A 75 -7.28 -19.36 -10.75
C LEU A 75 -7.93 -19.52 -12.13
N SER A 76 -7.59 -18.64 -13.08
CA SER A 76 -8.24 -18.63 -14.39
C SER A 76 -8.00 -19.94 -15.15
N GLY A 77 -6.80 -20.53 -15.11
CA GLY A 77 -6.51 -21.72 -15.92
C GLY A 77 -6.89 -21.49 -17.39
N GLU A 78 -7.86 -22.27 -17.91
CA GLU A 78 -8.48 -22.08 -19.24
C GLU A 78 -9.83 -21.32 -19.21
N GLY A 79 -10.37 -21.01 -18.03
CA GLY A 79 -11.67 -20.36 -17.85
C GLY A 79 -11.58 -18.87 -17.48
N GLN A 80 -12.75 -18.22 -17.47
CA GLN A 80 -12.88 -16.85 -16.96
C GLN A 80 -13.15 -16.91 -15.45
N VAL A 81 -12.26 -16.30 -14.66
CA VAL A 81 -12.41 -16.17 -13.20
C VAL A 81 -12.70 -14.72 -12.81
N ARG A 82 -13.52 -14.57 -11.78
CA ARG A 82 -13.77 -13.30 -11.08
C ARG A 82 -13.43 -13.41 -9.60
N VAL A 83 -12.56 -12.54 -9.12
CA VAL A 83 -12.07 -12.53 -7.73
C VAL A 83 -12.66 -11.36 -6.95
N GLY A 84 -13.37 -11.67 -5.88
CA GLY A 84 -13.78 -10.70 -4.87
C GLY A 84 -12.59 -10.20 -4.06
N VAL A 85 -12.54 -8.92 -3.71
CA VAL A 85 -11.45 -8.37 -2.90
C VAL A 85 -11.95 -7.22 -2.03
N VAL A 86 -11.51 -7.20 -0.76
CA VAL A 86 -11.71 -6.06 0.11
C VAL A 86 -10.71 -4.94 -0.22
N ALA A 87 -11.19 -3.71 -0.42
CA ALA A 87 -10.35 -2.58 -0.79
C ALA A 87 -10.62 -1.32 0.05
N THR A 88 -9.54 -0.59 0.36
CA THR A 88 -9.61 0.81 0.81
C THR A 88 -9.17 1.74 -0.31
N GLY A 89 -9.16 3.06 -0.06
CA GLY A 89 -8.71 4.08 -1.00
C GLY A 89 -7.42 3.74 -1.74
N CYS A 90 -6.28 3.69 -1.04
CA CYS A 90 -5.02 3.42 -1.70
C CYS A 90 -4.95 2.02 -2.35
N TRP A 91 -5.65 1.01 -1.83
CA TRP A 91 -5.65 -0.33 -2.43
C TRP A 91 -6.40 -0.34 -3.77
N SER A 92 -7.60 0.27 -3.81
CA SER A 92 -8.37 0.41 -5.06
C SER A 92 -7.60 1.22 -6.11
N ARG A 93 -6.88 2.27 -5.71
CA ARG A 93 -6.04 3.05 -6.63
C ARG A 93 -4.91 2.21 -7.24
N ASN A 94 -4.32 1.27 -6.49
CA ASN A 94 -3.34 0.36 -7.08
C ASN A 94 -3.98 -0.62 -8.07
N MET A 95 -5.23 -1.04 -7.82
CA MET A 95 -5.99 -1.86 -8.79
C MET A 95 -6.28 -1.06 -10.06
N VAL A 96 -6.59 0.24 -9.96
CA VAL A 96 -6.73 1.12 -11.13
C VAL A 96 -5.45 1.14 -11.95
N VAL A 97 -4.28 1.33 -11.32
CA VAL A 97 -2.98 1.31 -12.03
C VAL A 97 -2.73 -0.04 -12.69
N GLN A 98 -3.05 -1.14 -12.01
CA GLN A 98 -2.94 -2.49 -12.58
C GLN A 98 -3.87 -2.70 -13.78
N ILE A 99 -5.06 -2.08 -13.80
CA ILE A 99 -5.96 -2.10 -14.95
C ILE A 99 -5.37 -1.28 -16.10
N GLN A 100 -4.90 -0.06 -15.84
CA GLN A 100 -4.27 0.80 -16.85
C GLN A 100 -3.06 0.13 -17.52
N GLU A 101 -2.34 -0.73 -16.78
CA GLU A 101 -1.17 -1.46 -17.27
C GLU A 101 -1.47 -2.89 -17.72
N ASN A 102 -2.75 -3.22 -17.93
CA ASN A 102 -3.20 -4.54 -18.43
C ASN A 102 -2.73 -5.73 -17.57
N ARG A 103 -2.48 -5.51 -16.28
CA ARG A 103 -2.18 -6.59 -15.31
C ARG A 103 -3.45 -7.25 -14.79
N LEU A 104 -4.54 -6.50 -14.76
CA LEU A 104 -5.89 -6.97 -14.43
C LEU A 104 -6.87 -6.38 -15.44
N ARG A 105 -7.93 -7.13 -15.75
CA ARG A 105 -9.10 -6.57 -16.42
C ARG A 105 -10.19 -6.30 -15.39
N ARG A 106 -10.98 -5.25 -15.61
CA ARG A 106 -11.96 -4.78 -14.62
C ARG A 106 -13.00 -5.85 -14.26
N GLU A 107 -13.39 -6.66 -15.23
CA GLU A 107 -14.35 -7.75 -15.10
C GLU A 107 -13.82 -8.94 -14.30
N GLN A 108 -12.49 -9.07 -14.14
CA GLN A 108 -11.87 -10.14 -13.36
C GLN A 108 -11.93 -9.90 -11.86
N ILE A 109 -12.40 -8.73 -11.41
CA ILE A 109 -12.41 -8.36 -10.00
C ILE A 109 -13.79 -7.85 -9.56
N HIS A 110 -14.14 -8.12 -8.30
CA HIS A 110 -15.30 -7.56 -7.62
C HIS A 110 -14.83 -6.90 -6.33
N ILE A 111 -14.91 -5.59 -6.23
CA ILE A 111 -14.29 -4.82 -5.17
C ILE A 111 -15.33 -4.44 -4.12
N VAL A 112 -15.12 -4.95 -2.90
CA VAL A 112 -15.91 -4.61 -1.72
C VAL A 112 -15.16 -3.54 -0.92
N GLY A 113 -15.68 -2.33 -0.98
CA GLY A 113 -15.08 -1.12 -0.44
C GLY A 113 -15.27 -0.96 1.07
N ILE A 114 -14.21 -0.56 1.76
CA ILE A 114 -14.23 -0.12 3.16
C ILE A 114 -13.54 1.23 3.26
N ALA A 115 -14.20 2.19 3.89
CA ALA A 115 -13.62 3.48 4.18
C ALA A 115 -12.49 3.34 5.23
N SER A 116 -11.29 3.81 4.90
CA SER A 116 -10.13 3.67 5.77
C SER A 116 -10.19 4.65 6.95
N ARG A 117 -9.98 4.12 8.17
CA ARG A 117 -9.75 4.91 9.39
C ARG A 117 -8.27 5.30 9.56
N GLY A 118 -7.47 5.11 8.50
CA GLY A 118 -6.01 4.98 8.57
C GLY A 118 -5.61 3.58 9.04
N MET A 119 -4.37 3.18 8.85
CA MET A 119 -3.87 1.87 9.32
C MET A 119 -2.77 2.09 10.36
N VAL A 120 -2.69 1.23 11.38
CA VAL A 120 -1.71 1.34 12.47
C VAL A 120 -0.38 0.73 12.04
N LEU A 121 0.74 1.29 12.52
CA LEU A 121 2.08 0.72 12.32
C LEU A 121 2.47 -0.13 13.54
N PRO A 122 2.49 -1.48 13.44
CA PRO A 122 2.74 -2.35 14.60
C PRO A 122 4.06 -2.05 15.32
N ARG A 123 5.10 -1.65 14.59
CA ARG A 123 6.40 -1.31 15.20
C ARG A 123 6.34 -0.05 16.05
N ARG A 124 5.51 0.93 15.69
CA ARG A 124 5.31 2.14 16.48
C ARG A 124 4.57 1.81 17.79
N VAL A 125 3.64 0.87 17.75
CA VAL A 125 3.03 0.32 18.97
C VAL A 125 4.08 -0.39 19.81
N ARG A 126 4.85 -1.34 19.24
CA ARG A 126 5.89 -2.08 19.97
C ARG A 126 6.95 -1.16 20.61
N ALA A 127 7.32 -0.06 19.94
CA ALA A 127 8.27 0.90 20.45
C ALA A 127 7.80 1.61 21.73
N LEU A 128 6.50 1.90 21.88
CA LEU A 128 5.93 2.49 23.11
C LEU A 128 5.96 1.52 24.31
N PHE A 129 6.13 0.22 24.04
CA PHE A 129 6.14 -0.84 25.03
C PHE A 129 7.46 -1.63 24.99
N ALA A 130 8.57 -0.96 24.65
CA ALA A 130 9.88 -1.60 24.52
C ALA A 130 10.24 -2.41 25.78
N GLY A 131 10.70 -3.66 25.59
CA GLY A 131 11.02 -4.57 26.69
C GLY A 131 9.80 -5.26 27.34
N ARG A 132 8.57 -4.94 26.94
CA ARG A 132 7.34 -5.56 27.44
C ARG A 132 6.70 -6.44 26.37
N GLU A 133 6.31 -7.66 26.75
CA GLU A 133 5.60 -8.57 25.86
C GLU A 133 4.15 -8.11 25.68
N ILE A 134 3.76 -7.80 24.45
CA ILE A 134 2.36 -7.50 24.10
C ILE A 134 1.68 -8.81 23.73
N THR A 135 0.64 -9.19 24.47
CA THR A 135 -0.15 -10.40 24.20
C THR A 135 -1.48 -10.07 23.51
N ARG A 136 -2.01 -8.86 23.72
CA ARG A 136 -3.30 -8.44 23.15
C ARG A 136 -3.32 -6.96 22.84
N VAL A 137 -3.98 -6.61 21.73
CA VAL A 137 -4.30 -5.23 21.39
C VAL A 137 -5.77 -5.15 21.00
N GLU A 138 -6.52 -4.31 21.70
CA GLU A 138 -7.90 -4.03 21.40
C GLU A 138 -8.03 -2.62 20.83
N GLU A 139 -8.59 -2.51 19.62
CA GLU A 139 -8.96 -1.22 19.05
C GLU A 139 -10.27 -0.73 19.64
N LYS A 140 -10.29 0.52 20.10
CA LYS A 140 -11.50 1.31 20.33
C LYS A 140 -11.69 2.31 19.18
N GLU A 141 -12.55 3.31 19.35
CA GLU A 141 -12.82 4.30 18.32
C GLU A 141 -11.61 5.21 18.03
N HIS A 142 -10.98 5.74 19.08
CA HIS A 142 -9.83 6.66 18.96
C HIS A 142 -8.58 6.17 19.72
N GLU A 143 -8.64 4.99 20.30
CA GLU A 143 -7.63 4.47 21.21
C GLU A 143 -7.28 3.01 20.90
N LEU A 144 -6.09 2.60 21.32
CA LEU A 144 -5.69 1.20 21.42
C LEU A 144 -5.48 0.87 22.89
N VAL A 145 -6.13 -0.19 23.37
CA VAL A 145 -5.81 -0.81 24.66
C VAL A 145 -4.79 -1.91 24.40
N VAL A 146 -3.58 -1.72 24.91
CA VAL A 146 -2.45 -2.65 24.73
C VAL A 146 -2.20 -3.35 26.06
N SER A 147 -2.23 -4.68 26.04
CA SER A 147 -2.13 -5.49 27.25
C SER A 147 -1.04 -6.57 27.12
N GLY A 148 -0.45 -6.91 28.25
CA GLY A 148 0.56 -7.95 28.40
C GLY A 148 0.72 -8.38 29.87
N PRO A 149 1.72 -9.21 30.20
CA PRO A 149 1.94 -9.65 31.57
C PRO A 149 2.16 -8.45 32.51
N GLY A 150 1.23 -8.25 33.44
CA GLY A 150 1.32 -7.20 34.46
C GLY A 150 1.02 -5.77 33.98
N PHE A 151 0.52 -5.56 32.77
CA PHE A 151 0.12 -4.22 32.31
C PHE A 151 -1.08 -4.22 31.36
N SER A 152 -1.81 -3.11 31.39
CA SER A 152 -2.84 -2.77 30.42
C SER A 152 -2.90 -1.24 30.30
N GLU A 153 -2.48 -0.71 29.17
CA GLU A 153 -2.36 0.74 28.96
C GLU A 153 -3.10 1.15 27.70
N THR A 154 -3.58 2.40 27.71
CA THR A 154 -4.31 2.97 26.58
C THR A 154 -3.41 3.98 25.88
N VAL A 155 -3.30 3.86 24.56
CA VAL A 155 -2.58 4.83 23.72
C VAL A 155 -3.50 5.40 22.68
N SER A 156 -3.29 6.67 22.33
CA SER A 156 -3.99 7.29 21.20
C SER A 156 -3.71 6.49 19.93
N ARG A 157 -4.77 6.09 19.23
CA ARG A 157 -4.63 5.38 17.96
C ARG A 157 -3.90 6.23 16.92
N TRP A 158 -4.09 7.54 16.95
CA TRP A 158 -3.47 8.46 16.00
C TRP A 158 -1.98 8.64 16.24
N SER A 159 -1.46 8.43 17.47
CA SER A 159 -0.01 8.50 17.72
C SER A 159 0.75 7.38 16.99
N VAL A 160 0.10 6.23 16.77
CA VAL A 160 0.69 5.02 16.17
C VAL A 160 0.27 4.72 14.73
N VAL A 161 -0.52 5.60 14.10
CA VAL A 161 -0.96 5.41 12.70
C VAL A 161 0.22 5.48 11.73
N ARG A 162 0.18 4.78 10.60
CA ARG A 162 1.17 4.85 9.54
C ARG A 162 1.26 6.26 8.95
N ASP A 163 2.46 6.67 8.57
CA ASP A 163 2.70 8.03 8.07
C ASP A 163 1.92 8.32 6.79
N ASN A 164 1.74 7.32 5.93
CA ASN A 164 0.94 7.47 4.72
C ASN A 164 -0.54 7.71 4.99
N CYS A 165 -1.05 7.17 6.09
CA CYS A 165 -2.41 7.42 6.48
C CYS A 165 -2.61 8.81 7.11
N ARG A 166 -1.55 9.44 7.66
CA ARG A 166 -1.64 10.80 8.23
C ARG A 166 -1.85 11.87 7.16
N THR A 167 -1.22 11.70 6.00
CA THR A 167 -1.27 12.63 4.87
C THR A 167 -2.20 12.17 3.74
N CYS A 168 -3.02 11.14 3.98
CA CYS A 168 -3.86 10.53 2.94
C CYS A 168 -5.10 11.39 2.66
N SER A 169 -5.23 11.81 1.40
CA SER A 169 -6.40 12.51 0.85
C SER A 169 -7.50 11.59 0.33
N HIS A 170 -7.23 10.29 0.21
CA HIS A 170 -8.13 9.29 -0.38
C HIS A 170 -8.46 8.16 0.61
N PRO A 171 -9.26 8.40 1.67
CA PRO A 171 -9.62 7.35 2.62
C PRO A 171 -10.66 6.38 2.06
N ASN A 172 -11.45 6.79 1.08
CA ASN A 172 -12.49 5.99 0.43
C ASN A 172 -11.93 5.31 -0.83
N PRO A 173 -12.35 4.07 -1.15
CA PRO A 173 -12.02 3.44 -2.41
C PRO A 173 -12.45 4.32 -3.59
N VAL A 174 -11.56 4.51 -4.56
CA VAL A 174 -11.84 5.26 -5.80
C VAL A 174 -12.53 4.35 -6.82
N LEU A 175 -12.18 3.06 -6.79
CA LEU A 175 -12.80 2.01 -7.60
C LEU A 175 -13.42 0.97 -6.66
N PHE A 176 -14.73 0.76 -6.75
CA PHE A 176 -15.44 -0.29 -6.01
C PHE A 176 -16.72 -0.72 -6.74
N ASP A 177 -17.22 -1.92 -6.43
CA ASP A 177 -18.54 -2.41 -6.84
C ASP A 177 -19.58 -2.14 -5.74
N GLU A 178 -19.18 -2.28 -4.48
CA GLU A 178 -20.06 -2.14 -3.32
C GLU A 178 -19.32 -1.49 -2.14
N MET A 179 -20.04 -0.81 -1.26
CA MET A 179 -19.49 -0.25 -0.02
C MET A 179 -20.06 -0.95 1.21
N LEU A 180 -19.20 -1.45 2.09
CA LEU A 180 -19.61 -2.03 3.39
C LEU A 180 -19.75 -1.00 4.50
N THR A 181 -19.17 0.18 4.34
CA THR A 181 -19.19 1.25 5.34
C THR A 181 -19.68 2.54 4.73
N SER A 182 -20.13 3.46 5.58
CA SER A 182 -20.26 4.86 5.17
C SER A 182 -18.92 5.40 4.68
N HIS A 183 -18.99 6.40 3.80
CA HIS A 183 -17.81 7.11 3.33
C HIS A 183 -17.16 7.85 4.49
N SER A 184 -15.84 7.79 4.56
CA SER A 184 -15.05 8.58 5.48
C SER A 184 -15.05 10.04 5.03
N THR A 185 -15.25 10.93 5.99
CA THR A 185 -15.11 12.39 5.87
C THR A 185 -13.74 12.88 6.40
N ARG A 186 -12.80 11.96 6.60
CA ARG A 186 -11.51 12.24 7.22
C ARG A 186 -10.63 13.04 6.26
N ASN A 187 -10.17 14.18 6.75
CA ASN A 187 -9.20 15.02 6.05
C ASN A 187 -7.75 14.62 6.44
N PRO A 188 -6.77 14.87 5.55
CA PRO A 188 -5.37 14.72 5.88
C PRO A 188 -4.98 15.70 7.01
N VAL A 189 -4.04 15.29 7.87
CA VAL A 189 -3.55 16.09 9.01
C VAL A 189 -2.55 17.16 8.59
N ALA A 190 -1.88 16.96 7.45
CA ALA A 190 -0.90 17.85 6.85
C ALA A 190 -0.90 17.64 5.33
N ASP A 191 -0.31 18.57 4.58
CA ASP A 191 -0.14 18.39 3.14
C ASP A 191 0.81 17.21 2.90
N ARG A 192 0.53 16.42 1.85
CA ARG A 192 1.36 15.27 1.53
C ARG A 192 2.77 15.67 1.10
N PHE A 193 2.96 16.86 0.54
CA PHE A 193 4.22 17.35 -0.02
C PHE A 193 5.04 18.24 0.92
N ASP A 194 4.56 18.59 2.12
CA ASP A 194 5.29 19.44 3.08
C ASP A 194 6.74 18.95 3.32
N GLN A 195 6.91 17.66 3.61
CA GLN A 195 8.23 17.04 3.83
C GLN A 195 9.12 17.07 2.58
N ILE A 196 8.52 17.02 1.38
CA ILE A 196 9.27 17.09 0.13
C ILE A 196 9.79 18.51 -0.09
N GLU A 197 8.97 19.53 0.19
CA GLU A 197 9.36 20.93 0.10
C GLU A 197 10.49 21.29 1.07
N GLU A 198 10.48 20.73 2.27
CA GLU A 198 11.58 20.85 3.21
C GLU A 198 12.90 20.31 2.63
N ILE A 199 12.87 19.13 2.00
CA ILE A 199 14.03 18.51 1.36
C ILE A 199 14.49 19.29 0.12
N GLU A 200 13.55 19.85 -0.66
CA GLU A 200 13.84 20.66 -1.84
C GLU A 200 14.50 22.01 -1.50
N ARG A 201 14.30 22.52 -0.27
CA ARG A 201 14.98 23.73 0.22
C ARG A 201 16.43 23.49 0.66
N MET A 202 16.83 22.24 0.90
CA MET A 202 18.21 21.90 1.24
C MET A 202 19.15 22.19 0.06
N THR A 203 20.40 22.54 0.37
CA THR A 203 21.46 22.62 -0.65
C THR A 203 21.72 21.25 -1.29
N PRO A 204 22.33 21.18 -2.49
CA PRO A 204 22.63 19.91 -3.13
C PRO A 204 23.43 18.93 -2.25
N GLU A 205 24.41 19.44 -1.50
CA GLU A 205 25.23 18.63 -0.60
C GLU A 205 24.42 18.10 0.60
N GLU A 206 23.67 18.98 1.28
CA GLU A 206 22.80 18.58 2.40
C GLU A 206 21.77 17.53 1.97
N ARG A 207 21.16 17.74 0.79
CA ARG A 207 20.18 16.81 0.23
C ARG A 207 20.82 15.46 -0.11
N TYR A 208 22.02 15.46 -0.68
CA TYR A 208 22.75 14.24 -0.98
C TYR A 208 23.04 13.45 0.31
N GLN A 209 23.56 14.11 1.34
CA GLN A 209 23.83 13.48 2.65
C GLN A 209 22.55 12.98 3.31
N TRP A 210 21.45 13.71 3.19
CA TRP A 210 20.14 13.30 3.70
C TRP A 210 19.68 11.98 3.06
N PHE A 211 19.74 11.87 1.72
CA PHE A 211 19.34 10.66 1.02
C PHE A 211 20.26 9.48 1.31
N GLN A 212 21.59 9.72 1.39
CA GLN A 212 22.56 8.69 1.81
C GLN A 212 22.23 8.18 3.21
N GLY A 213 21.94 9.07 4.16
CA GLY A 213 21.56 8.71 5.52
C GLY A 213 20.27 7.90 5.61
N GLU A 214 19.25 8.24 4.81
CA GLU A 214 17.95 7.55 4.81
C GLU A 214 18.07 6.06 4.42
N VAL A 215 19.00 5.73 3.51
CA VAL A 215 19.16 4.36 3.01
C VAL A 215 20.36 3.61 3.61
N ALA A 216 21.17 4.27 4.43
CA ALA A 216 22.42 3.72 4.97
C ALA A 216 22.25 2.39 5.74
N THR A 217 21.09 2.19 6.37
CA THR A 217 20.80 0.96 7.14
C THR A 217 20.19 -0.15 6.28
N CYS A 218 20.05 0.04 4.96
CA CYS A 218 19.42 -0.92 4.08
C CYS A 218 20.22 -2.22 3.97
N ILE A 219 19.59 -3.32 4.34
CA ILE A 219 20.15 -4.67 4.21
C ILE A 219 19.78 -5.34 2.88
N ARG A 220 19.17 -4.60 1.94
CA ARG A 220 18.71 -5.09 0.62
C ARG A 220 17.94 -6.41 0.65
N CYS A 221 17.09 -6.62 1.65
CA CYS A 221 16.23 -7.81 1.75
C CYS A 221 15.06 -7.83 0.73
N TYR A 222 14.90 -6.76 -0.06
CA TYR A 222 13.87 -6.58 -1.08
C TYR A 222 12.41 -6.67 -0.62
N ALA A 223 12.15 -6.67 0.69
CA ALA A 223 10.78 -6.66 1.24
C ALA A 223 9.95 -5.47 0.71
N CYS A 224 10.57 -4.30 0.54
CA CYS A 224 9.90 -3.12 0.00
C CYS A 224 9.55 -3.24 -1.50
N ARG A 225 10.33 -4.02 -2.27
CA ARG A 225 10.03 -4.37 -3.67
C ARG A 225 8.89 -5.38 -3.71
N ASN A 226 9.02 -6.48 -2.98
CA ASN A 226 8.07 -7.60 -3.03
C ASN A 226 6.70 -7.26 -2.43
N ALA A 227 6.61 -6.26 -1.53
CA ALA A 227 5.35 -5.78 -0.99
C ALA A 227 4.65 -4.72 -1.87
N CYS A 228 5.31 -4.25 -2.94
CA CYS A 228 4.79 -3.18 -3.78
C CYS A 228 3.88 -3.75 -4.88
N PRO A 229 2.59 -3.36 -4.93
CA PRO A 229 1.65 -3.88 -5.93
C PRO A 229 1.94 -3.43 -7.36
N LEU A 230 2.94 -2.57 -7.55
CA LEU A 230 3.35 -2.03 -8.85
C LEU A 230 4.70 -2.62 -9.33
N CYS A 231 5.33 -3.48 -8.52
CA CYS A 231 6.58 -4.15 -8.85
C CYS A 231 6.33 -5.58 -9.35
N TYR A 232 5.86 -5.71 -10.58
CA TYR A 232 5.50 -6.99 -11.22
C TYR A 232 6.19 -7.21 -12.58
N CYS A 233 7.29 -6.52 -12.84
CA CYS A 233 8.05 -6.72 -14.07
C CYS A 233 8.53 -8.19 -14.13
N PRO A 234 8.35 -8.89 -15.27
CA PRO A 234 8.83 -10.27 -15.41
C PRO A 234 10.36 -10.34 -15.31
N THR A 235 11.04 -9.29 -15.78
CA THR A 235 12.47 -9.11 -15.66
C THR A 235 12.75 -7.86 -14.82
N CYS A 236 13.36 -8.04 -13.65
CA CYS A 236 13.68 -6.94 -12.74
C CYS A 236 15.14 -6.51 -12.87
N PHE A 237 15.40 -5.20 -12.93
CA PHE A 237 16.75 -4.62 -12.95
C PHE A 237 17.64 -5.08 -11.77
N VAL A 238 17.01 -5.49 -10.67
CA VAL A 238 17.68 -6.01 -9.47
C VAL A 238 18.18 -7.44 -9.66
N ASP A 239 17.41 -8.25 -10.38
CA ASP A 239 17.67 -9.68 -10.54
C ASP A 239 18.52 -9.95 -11.79
N GLU A 240 18.35 -9.11 -12.82
CA GLU A 240 19.06 -9.18 -14.09
C GLU A 240 20.57 -9.08 -13.92
N SER A 241 21.29 -9.96 -14.61
CA SER A 241 22.76 -10.00 -14.57
C SER A 241 23.39 -9.57 -15.89
N ARG A 242 22.61 -9.51 -16.97
CA ARG A 242 23.10 -9.17 -18.31
C ARG A 242 22.09 -8.29 -19.09
N PRO A 243 22.34 -6.96 -19.19
CA PRO A 243 23.38 -6.20 -18.50
C PRO A 243 23.06 -6.08 -16.99
N GLN A 244 24.11 -5.99 -16.16
CA GLN A 244 23.94 -5.73 -14.74
C GLN A 244 23.73 -4.24 -14.51
N TRP A 245 22.49 -3.83 -14.27
CA TRP A 245 22.13 -2.42 -14.04
C TRP A 245 22.51 -1.90 -12.66
N VAL A 246 22.44 -2.77 -11.64
CA VAL A 246 22.78 -2.45 -10.25
C VAL A 246 23.57 -3.60 -9.66
N GLY A 247 24.63 -3.29 -8.90
CA GLY A 247 25.37 -4.32 -8.19
C GLY A 247 24.49 -5.05 -7.16
N LYS A 248 24.90 -6.22 -6.70
CA LYS A 248 24.15 -7.05 -5.73
C LYS A 248 24.68 -6.91 -4.30
N SER A 249 25.62 -6.00 -4.08
CA SER A 249 26.33 -5.83 -2.81
C SER A 249 25.61 -4.87 -1.86
N LEU A 250 26.14 -4.70 -0.64
CA LEU A 250 25.71 -3.66 0.29
C LEU A 250 26.55 -2.38 0.16
N ASP A 251 27.28 -2.22 -0.96
CA ASP A 251 28.00 -0.99 -1.26
C ASP A 251 27.02 0.20 -1.27
N PRO A 252 27.36 1.35 -0.68
CA PRO A 252 26.48 2.52 -0.62
C PRO A 252 25.97 2.99 -2.00
N VAL A 253 26.78 2.85 -3.05
CA VAL A 253 26.40 3.21 -4.41
C VAL A 253 25.31 2.27 -4.92
N ASP A 254 25.50 0.96 -4.73
CA ASP A 254 24.53 -0.05 -5.12
C ASP A 254 23.18 0.11 -4.40
N VAL A 255 23.24 0.36 -3.08
CA VAL A 255 22.05 0.62 -2.25
C VAL A 255 21.30 1.85 -2.76
N SER A 256 22.02 2.95 -2.98
CA SER A 256 21.45 4.21 -3.46
C SER A 256 20.80 4.04 -4.84
N LEU A 257 21.50 3.40 -5.78
CA LEU A 257 20.98 3.14 -7.12
C LEU A 257 19.73 2.27 -7.10
N PHE A 258 19.67 1.24 -6.26
CA PHE A 258 18.46 0.43 -6.07
C PHE A 258 17.26 1.30 -5.67
N HIS A 259 17.44 2.18 -4.69
CA HIS A 259 16.35 3.01 -4.18
C HIS A 259 15.89 4.06 -5.21
N ILE A 260 16.84 4.70 -5.91
CA ILE A 260 16.56 5.68 -6.96
C ILE A 260 15.83 5.01 -8.13
N LEU A 261 16.41 3.97 -8.74
CA LEU A 261 15.82 3.32 -9.91
C LEU A 261 14.43 2.74 -9.61
N ARG A 262 14.25 2.14 -8.43
CA ARG A 262 12.93 1.65 -8.00
C ARG A 262 11.92 2.79 -7.89
N ALA A 263 12.31 3.95 -7.34
CA ALA A 263 11.42 5.11 -7.25
C ALA A 263 11.02 5.58 -8.65
N TYR A 264 11.98 5.74 -9.57
CA TYR A 264 11.75 6.15 -10.96
C TYR A 264 10.84 5.18 -11.73
N HIS A 265 10.99 3.87 -11.54
CA HIS A 265 10.08 2.88 -12.14
C HIS A 265 8.63 3.00 -11.64
N CYS A 266 8.41 3.68 -10.51
CA CYS A 266 7.09 3.95 -9.95
C CYS A 266 6.60 5.37 -10.24
N ALA A 267 7.35 6.20 -10.97
CA ALA A 267 6.93 7.56 -11.34
C ALA A 267 5.61 7.49 -12.13
N GLY A 268 4.63 8.30 -11.73
CA GLY A 268 3.27 8.30 -12.28
C GLY A 268 2.36 7.15 -11.82
N ARG A 269 2.94 6.08 -11.26
CA ARG A 269 2.23 4.86 -10.87
C ARG A 269 1.97 4.78 -9.37
N CYS A 270 2.87 5.33 -8.55
CA CYS A 270 2.80 5.23 -7.09
C CYS A 270 1.56 5.94 -6.52
N THR A 271 0.77 5.23 -5.72
CA THR A 271 -0.46 5.75 -5.09
C THR A 271 -0.26 6.11 -3.62
N ASP A 272 0.99 6.31 -3.19
CA ASP A 272 1.36 6.57 -1.79
C ASP A 272 0.81 5.54 -0.75
N CYS A 273 0.63 4.27 -1.12
CA CYS A 273 -0.03 3.28 -0.25
C CYS A 273 0.82 2.83 0.97
N GLY A 274 2.12 3.14 0.93
CA GLY A 274 3.09 2.86 2.00
C GLY A 274 3.40 1.40 2.29
N ALA A 275 2.99 0.46 1.42
CA ALA A 275 3.28 -0.97 1.61
C ALA A 275 4.79 -1.24 1.74
N CYS A 276 5.61 -0.49 0.98
CA CYS A 276 7.07 -0.57 1.02
C CYS A 276 7.66 -0.23 2.41
N GLU A 277 7.21 0.84 3.05
CA GLU A 277 7.67 1.27 4.37
C GLU A 277 7.20 0.32 5.46
N ALA A 278 5.95 -0.15 5.38
CA ALA A 278 5.41 -1.10 6.35
C ALA A 278 6.17 -2.44 6.31
N ALA A 279 6.66 -2.85 5.13
CA ALA A 279 7.43 -4.09 4.96
C ALA A 279 8.91 -3.94 5.36
N CYS A 280 9.50 -2.75 5.26
CA CYS A 280 10.95 -2.56 5.46
C CYS A 280 11.35 -2.85 6.92
N PRO A 281 12.20 -3.84 7.25
CA PRO A 281 12.66 -4.12 8.62
C PRO A 281 13.47 -2.99 9.25
N MET A 282 14.13 -2.18 8.41
CA MET A 282 15.05 -1.13 8.84
C MET A 282 14.37 0.24 9.00
N GLY A 283 13.08 0.35 8.66
CA GLY A 283 12.33 1.60 8.82
C GLY A 283 12.62 2.66 7.75
N ILE A 284 13.21 2.27 6.62
CA ILE A 284 13.50 3.18 5.49
C ILE A 284 12.21 3.76 4.92
N ARG A 285 12.17 5.08 4.81
CA ARG A 285 11.02 5.88 4.35
C ARG A 285 11.02 6.01 2.83
N MET A 286 10.77 4.89 2.16
CA MET A 286 10.73 4.83 0.70
C MET A 286 9.74 5.79 0.04
N ARG A 287 8.69 6.21 0.75
CA ARG A 287 7.73 7.16 0.18
C ARG A 287 8.33 8.54 -0.02
N LEU A 288 9.40 8.91 0.67
CA LEU A 288 10.03 10.23 0.46
C LEU A 288 10.61 10.33 -0.97
N PHE A 289 11.12 9.22 -1.51
CA PHE A 289 11.57 9.14 -2.90
C PHE A 289 10.41 9.17 -3.88
N THR A 290 9.41 8.30 -3.70
CA THR A 290 8.29 8.21 -4.65
C THR A 290 7.37 9.41 -4.58
N ARG A 291 7.19 10.04 -3.41
CA ARG A 291 6.32 11.20 -3.27
C ARG A 291 6.90 12.46 -3.91
N LYS A 292 8.22 12.58 -3.97
CA LYS A 292 8.87 13.59 -4.82
C LYS A 292 8.47 13.39 -6.29
N LEU A 293 8.53 12.15 -6.79
CA LEU A 293 8.10 11.84 -8.15
C LEU A 293 6.59 12.01 -8.37
N GLU A 294 5.76 11.70 -7.36
CA GLU A 294 4.32 12.00 -7.40
C GLU A 294 4.07 13.52 -7.47
N LYS A 295 4.83 14.33 -6.73
CA LYS A 295 4.76 15.80 -6.77
C LYS A 295 5.10 16.31 -8.18
N ASP A 296 6.19 15.81 -8.75
CA ASP A 296 6.64 16.22 -10.08
C ASP A 296 5.63 15.82 -11.16
N VAL A 297 5.10 14.60 -11.09
CA VAL A 297 4.08 14.16 -12.06
C VAL A 297 2.80 14.99 -11.94
N LEU A 298 2.38 15.34 -10.72
CA LEU A 298 1.23 16.21 -10.52
C LEU A 298 1.49 17.62 -11.08
N ALA A 299 2.66 18.18 -10.84
CA ALA A 299 3.02 19.54 -11.30
C ALA A 299 3.21 19.61 -12.82
N LEU A 300 3.84 18.60 -13.42
CA LEU A 300 4.18 18.58 -14.85
C LEU A 300 3.02 18.10 -15.73
N PHE A 301 2.22 17.14 -15.26
CA PHE A 301 1.19 16.47 -16.08
C PHE A 301 -0.22 16.57 -15.49
N GLY A 302 -0.41 17.26 -14.35
CA GLY A 302 -1.72 17.39 -13.70
C GLY A 302 -2.34 16.06 -13.24
N THR A 303 -1.55 14.98 -13.20
CA THR A 303 -2.06 13.62 -13.07
C THR A 303 -1.74 13.04 -11.71
N GLU A 304 -2.76 12.44 -11.08
CA GLU A 304 -2.61 11.66 -9.86
C GLU A 304 -2.82 10.17 -10.14
N ALA A 305 -1.93 9.33 -9.63
CA ALA A 305 -1.93 7.89 -9.90
C ALA A 305 -3.22 7.20 -9.39
N GLY A 306 -3.76 6.30 -10.21
CA GLY A 306 -4.80 5.36 -9.79
C GLY A 306 -6.18 5.98 -9.58
N MET A 307 -6.49 7.11 -10.23
CA MET A 307 -7.78 7.80 -10.07
C MET A 307 -8.87 7.30 -11.02
N ASP A 308 -8.53 7.01 -12.28
CA ASP A 308 -9.49 6.55 -13.30
C ASP A 308 -8.84 5.48 -14.18
N PRO A 309 -9.41 4.26 -14.29
CA PRO A 309 -8.88 3.22 -15.18
C PRO A 309 -8.92 3.58 -16.67
N GLY A 310 -9.77 4.53 -17.07
CA GLY A 310 -9.85 5.02 -18.45
C GLY A 310 -8.85 6.12 -18.78
N GLN A 311 -8.23 6.75 -17.78
CA GLN A 311 -7.20 7.76 -18.01
C GLN A 311 -5.86 7.07 -18.32
N PRO A 312 -5.14 7.44 -19.38
CA PRO A 312 -3.82 6.89 -19.61
C PRO A 312 -2.80 7.37 -18.57
N GLN A 313 -1.78 6.55 -18.33
CA GLN A 313 -0.63 6.92 -17.50
C GLN A 313 0.22 7.99 -18.20
N PRO A 314 0.70 9.02 -17.48
CA PRO A 314 1.35 10.18 -18.09
C PRO A 314 2.66 9.81 -18.79
N LEU A 315 3.38 8.80 -18.28
CA LEU A 315 4.63 8.32 -18.89
C LEU A 315 4.42 7.21 -19.93
N ALA A 316 3.17 6.86 -20.24
CA ALA A 316 2.81 5.89 -21.27
C ALA A 316 2.14 6.56 -22.49
N THR A 317 1.98 7.89 -22.45
CA THR A 317 1.38 8.70 -23.51
C THR A 317 2.25 9.91 -23.83
N TYR A 318 1.90 10.62 -24.89
CA TYR A 318 2.61 11.80 -25.36
C TYR A 318 1.59 12.91 -25.66
N GLY A 319 1.81 14.09 -25.09
CA GLY A 319 1.10 15.33 -25.39
C GLY A 319 1.99 16.30 -26.17
N LEU A 320 1.41 17.04 -27.13
CA LEU A 320 2.13 18.11 -27.82
C LEU A 320 2.48 19.28 -26.89
N ASP A 321 1.74 19.40 -25.80
CA ASP A 321 1.83 20.40 -24.74
C ASP A 321 2.58 19.89 -23.49
N ASP A 322 3.18 18.68 -23.55
CA ASP A 322 4.01 18.17 -22.47
C ASP A 322 5.21 19.10 -22.18
N PRO A 323 5.62 19.30 -20.91
CA PRO A 323 6.74 20.19 -20.58
C PRO A 323 8.05 19.78 -21.26
N GLN A 324 8.64 20.69 -22.05
CA GLN A 324 9.89 20.46 -22.81
C GLN A 324 11.04 21.39 -22.37
N ASP A 325 10.99 21.95 -21.17
CA ASP A 325 11.98 22.94 -20.69
C ASP A 325 13.43 22.42 -20.74
N PHE A 326 13.63 21.11 -20.63
CA PHE A 326 14.94 20.45 -20.72
C PHE A 326 15.49 20.41 -22.17
N MET A 327 14.64 20.47 -23.19
CA MET A 327 15.06 20.55 -24.60
C MET A 327 15.32 21.98 -25.04
N LEU A 328 14.66 22.95 -24.40
CA LEU A 328 14.69 24.36 -24.79
C LEU A 328 15.77 25.19 -24.07
N ARG A 329 16.36 24.64 -23.00
CA ARG A 329 17.48 25.27 -22.28
C ARG A 329 18.82 24.63 -22.70
N GLY A 330 19.31 25.04 -23.87
CA GLY A 330 20.72 24.94 -24.26
C GLY A 330 21.49 26.19 -23.86
#